data_AF-A0A260Z074-F1
#
_entry.id   AF-A0A260Z074-F1
#
_cell.length_a   1.000
_cell.length_b   1.000
_cell.length_c   1.000
_cell.angle_alpha   90.00
_cell.angle_beta   90.00
_cell.angle_gamma   90.00
#
_symmetry.space_group_name_H-M   'P 1'
#
loop_
_entity.id
_entity.type
_entity.pdbx_description
1 polymer ?
#
loop_
_entity_poly.entity_id
_entity_poly.type
_entity_poly.pdbx_seq_one_letter_code
_entity_poly.pdbx_strand_id
1 'polypeptide(L)'
;MDSCGKHGSELDEVICEIKKSFTVLKRVPDLMEKEKKDYLYTDDPEYKSLFDDCQKEHPEIVSNFDKLKLEVQKIVDENQKVNKAILELEQLFSGFYVMIGELEVDHSVLEYRREIDKSFMKLFEINQDNSECPLGILHNSRVQILIAGEVDRSQENFINAVFNTKRAGEEVSEADRTDHVNNQINTLIYSTGSVMNPVDYPIDQMTECHEVAKKINAAATKLRNSLSKFEASLNENPIGDAPNLFKKVKLNQKSLYSIVSSFPALYKKNHKMEAIEKSVQNMANC
;
A
#
# COMPACT_ATOMS: atom_id res chain seq x y z
N MET A 1 -18.94 -39.81 -19.45
CA MET A 1 -19.28 -39.76 -18.00
C MET A 1 -18.41 -38.69 -17.42
N ASP A 2 -19.00 -37.50 -17.34
CA ASP A 2 -18.36 -36.21 -17.08
C ASP A 2 -18.32 -35.92 -15.58
N SER A 3 -17.18 -36.16 -14.91
CA SER A 3 -16.98 -35.68 -13.54
C SER A 3 -15.72 -34.84 -13.34
N CYS A 4 -14.96 -34.56 -14.41
CA CYS A 4 -13.64 -33.90 -14.27
C CYS A 4 -13.68 -32.36 -14.37
N GLY A 5 -14.86 -31.74 -14.55
CA GLY A 5 -14.99 -30.32 -14.90
C GLY A 5 -15.67 -29.39 -13.88
N LYS A 6 -16.17 -29.90 -12.73
CA LYS A 6 -16.97 -29.08 -11.78
C LYS A 6 -16.24 -28.64 -10.52
N HIS A 7 -15.25 -29.40 -10.03
CA HIS A 7 -14.67 -29.15 -8.71
C HIS A 7 -13.73 -27.95 -8.65
N GLY A 8 -13.08 -27.58 -9.76
CA GLY A 8 -12.23 -26.38 -9.81
C GLY A 8 -13.00 -25.07 -9.67
N SER A 9 -14.24 -24.98 -10.20
CA SER A 9 -15.02 -23.75 -10.11
C SER A 9 -15.62 -23.50 -8.71
N GLU A 10 -15.96 -24.57 -7.99
CA GLU A 10 -16.57 -24.48 -6.65
C GLU A 10 -15.52 -24.09 -5.59
N LEU A 11 -14.29 -24.63 -5.68
CA LEU A 11 -13.20 -24.26 -4.79
C LEU A 11 -12.82 -22.78 -4.91
N ASP A 12 -12.67 -22.30 -6.15
CA ASP A 12 -12.28 -20.91 -6.45
C ASP A 12 -13.38 -19.91 -6.04
N GLU A 13 -14.65 -20.29 -6.21
CA GLU A 13 -15.79 -19.50 -5.76
C GLU A 13 -15.75 -19.31 -4.24
N VAL A 14 -15.53 -20.40 -3.49
CA VAL A 14 -15.42 -20.34 -2.03
C VAL A 14 -14.23 -19.49 -1.58
N ILE A 15 -13.06 -19.62 -2.21
CA ILE A 15 -11.88 -18.78 -1.90
C ILE A 15 -12.18 -17.29 -2.17
N CYS A 16 -12.89 -17.00 -3.26
CA CYS A 16 -13.31 -15.64 -3.60
C CYS A 16 -14.30 -15.06 -2.59
N GLU A 17 -15.24 -15.84 -2.07
CA GLU A 17 -16.15 -15.39 -1.01
C GLU A 17 -15.39 -15.07 0.29
N ILE A 18 -14.43 -15.92 0.70
CA ILE A 18 -13.58 -15.62 1.87
C ILE A 18 -12.80 -14.31 1.65
N LYS A 19 -12.28 -14.08 0.44
CA LYS A 19 -11.54 -12.85 0.11
C LYS A 19 -12.43 -11.60 0.10
N LYS A 20 -13.69 -11.71 -0.31
CA LYS A 20 -14.66 -10.61 -0.23
C LYS A 20 -14.93 -10.24 1.22
N SER A 21 -15.21 -11.21 2.08
CA SER A 21 -15.39 -10.98 3.52
C SER A 21 -14.14 -10.38 4.16
N PHE A 22 -12.95 -10.80 3.72
CA PHE A 22 -11.70 -10.18 4.16
C PHE A 22 -11.55 -8.71 3.76
N THR A 23 -12.12 -8.29 2.62
CA THR A 23 -12.11 -6.89 2.20
C THR A 23 -12.88 -5.99 3.17
N VAL A 24 -13.89 -6.53 3.86
CA VAL A 24 -14.60 -5.81 4.93
C VAL A 24 -13.71 -5.72 6.16
N LEU A 25 -13.10 -6.84 6.58
CA LEU A 25 -12.20 -6.92 7.74
C LEU A 25 -10.99 -5.98 7.62
N LYS A 26 -10.42 -5.84 6.42
CA LYS A 26 -9.28 -4.93 6.15
C LYS A 26 -9.54 -3.47 6.49
N ARG A 27 -10.80 -3.04 6.49
CA ARG A 27 -11.15 -1.64 6.78
C ARG A 27 -10.67 -1.19 8.16
N VAL A 28 -10.61 -2.08 9.15
CA VAL A 28 -10.08 -1.78 10.49
C VAL A 28 -8.58 -1.45 10.44
N PRO A 29 -7.68 -2.37 10.03
CA PRO A 29 -6.26 -2.06 9.91
C PRO A 29 -5.99 -0.90 8.92
N ASP A 30 -6.73 -0.81 7.80
CA ASP A 30 -6.55 0.28 6.83
C ASP A 30 -6.85 1.65 7.44
N LEU A 31 -7.89 1.74 8.29
CA LEU A 31 -8.20 2.96 9.03
C LEU A 31 -7.08 3.29 10.03
N MET A 32 -6.61 2.31 10.78
CA MET A 32 -5.51 2.50 11.75
C MET A 32 -4.24 3.00 11.09
N GLU A 33 -3.87 2.41 9.95
CA GLU A 33 -2.70 2.80 9.17
C GLU A 33 -2.84 4.20 8.57
N LYS A 34 -4.02 4.50 7.99
CA LYS A 34 -4.33 5.81 7.40
C LYS A 34 -4.30 6.94 8.44
N GLU A 35 -4.87 6.69 9.61
CA GLU A 35 -4.99 7.69 10.68
C GLU A 35 -3.84 7.66 11.68
N LYS A 36 -2.89 6.73 11.52
CA LYS A 36 -1.74 6.52 12.42
C LYS A 36 -2.19 6.32 13.87
N LYS A 37 -3.20 5.48 14.05
CA LYS A 37 -3.75 5.12 15.37
C LYS A 37 -3.03 3.88 15.89
N ASP A 38 -2.65 3.93 17.17
CA ASP A 38 -2.06 2.79 17.86
C ASP A 38 -3.14 1.81 18.36
N TYR A 39 -4.34 2.33 18.63
CA TYR A 39 -5.50 1.56 19.09
C TYR A 39 -6.83 2.15 18.57
N LEU A 40 -7.85 1.30 18.48
CA LEU A 40 -9.25 1.67 18.26
C LEU A 40 -10.13 1.00 19.31
N TYR A 41 -11.16 1.70 19.79
CA TYR A 41 -12.15 1.12 20.69
C TYR A 41 -13.38 0.66 19.92
N THR A 42 -13.83 -0.57 20.17
CA THR A 42 -14.96 -1.17 19.43
C THR A 42 -16.32 -0.59 19.81
N ASP A 43 -16.42 0.03 20.99
CA ASP A 43 -17.62 0.72 21.48
C ASP A 43 -17.63 2.22 21.15
N ASP A 44 -16.56 2.75 20.55
CA ASP A 44 -16.51 4.13 20.08
C ASP A 44 -17.62 4.36 19.04
N PRO A 45 -18.55 5.32 19.27
CA PRO A 45 -19.61 5.63 18.31
C PRO A 45 -19.12 5.93 16.89
N GLU A 46 -17.90 6.45 16.73
CA GLU A 46 -17.30 6.74 15.43
C GLU A 46 -16.99 5.45 14.64
N TYR A 47 -16.52 4.41 15.31
CA TYR A 47 -16.04 3.16 14.68
C TYR A 47 -16.98 1.97 14.88
N LYS A 48 -18.02 2.10 15.70
CA LYS A 48 -18.95 1.02 16.02
C LYS A 48 -19.53 0.32 14.78
N SER A 49 -19.95 1.10 13.78
CA SER A 49 -20.48 0.54 12.53
C SER A 49 -19.48 -0.30 11.75
N LEU A 50 -18.20 0.08 11.79
CA LEU A 50 -17.10 -0.64 11.16
C LEU A 50 -16.87 -2.00 11.83
N PHE A 51 -16.85 -2.03 13.17
CA PHE A 51 -16.71 -3.28 13.92
C PHE A 51 -17.95 -4.17 13.82
N ASP A 52 -19.15 -3.60 13.88
CA ASP A 52 -20.41 -4.33 13.66
C ASP A 52 -20.43 -5.03 12.29
N ASP A 53 -19.95 -4.36 11.23
CA ASP A 53 -19.85 -4.96 9.90
C ASP A 53 -18.81 -6.10 9.86
N CYS A 54 -17.66 -5.94 10.52
CA CYS A 54 -16.67 -7.02 10.60
C CYS A 54 -17.20 -8.25 11.35
N GLN A 55 -17.97 -8.03 12.43
CA GLN A 55 -18.59 -9.11 13.21
C GLN A 55 -19.65 -9.88 12.40
N LYS A 56 -20.39 -9.21 11.50
CA LYS A 56 -21.36 -9.88 10.61
C LYS A 56 -20.72 -10.82 9.60
N GLU A 57 -19.48 -10.57 9.20
CA GLU A 57 -18.75 -11.41 8.25
C GLU A 57 -18.24 -12.71 8.87
N HIS A 58 -18.13 -12.78 10.21
CA HIS A 58 -17.56 -13.93 10.92
C HIS A 58 -18.26 -15.26 10.59
N PRO A 59 -19.60 -15.39 10.71
CA PRO A 59 -20.28 -16.64 10.37
C PRO A 59 -20.13 -17.03 8.90
N GLU A 60 -20.05 -16.05 7.99
CA GLU A 60 -19.90 -16.30 6.55
C GLU A 60 -18.50 -16.86 6.25
N ILE A 61 -17.45 -16.29 6.85
CA ILE A 61 -16.08 -16.78 6.71
C ILE A 61 -15.94 -18.20 7.26
N VAL A 62 -16.46 -18.47 8.46
CA VAL A 62 -16.42 -19.81 9.05
C VAL A 62 -17.15 -20.81 8.16
N SER A 63 -18.34 -20.46 7.66
CA SER A 63 -19.08 -21.32 6.74
C SER A 63 -18.32 -21.58 5.45
N ASN A 64 -17.65 -20.56 4.90
CA ASN A 64 -16.87 -20.70 3.68
C ASN A 64 -15.59 -21.51 3.90
N PHE A 65 -14.96 -21.47 5.07
CA PHE A 65 -13.86 -22.40 5.39
C PHE A 65 -14.34 -23.85 5.48
N ASP A 66 -15.51 -24.10 6.06
CA ASP A 66 -16.09 -25.45 6.10
C ASP A 66 -16.40 -25.97 4.68
N LYS A 67 -16.99 -25.13 3.83
CA LYS A 67 -17.19 -25.45 2.40
C LYS A 67 -15.85 -25.71 1.71
N LEU A 68 -14.83 -24.88 1.95
CA LEU A 68 -13.52 -25.01 1.32
C LEU A 68 -12.86 -26.36 1.67
N LYS A 69 -12.92 -26.75 2.95
CA LYS A 69 -12.42 -28.05 3.42
C LYS A 69 -13.19 -29.20 2.76
N LEU A 70 -14.52 -29.10 2.65
CA LEU A 70 -15.34 -30.10 1.98
C LEU A 70 -14.98 -30.22 0.50
N GLU A 71 -14.76 -29.12 -0.21
CA GLU A 71 -14.36 -29.16 -1.61
C GLU A 71 -12.97 -29.77 -1.80
N VAL A 72 -12.00 -29.43 -0.93
CA VAL A 72 -10.67 -30.05 -0.97
C VAL A 72 -10.73 -31.55 -0.67
N GLN A 73 -11.58 -32.00 0.26
CA GLN A 73 -11.74 -33.42 0.59
C GLN A 73 -12.30 -34.25 -0.59
N LYS A 74 -13.00 -33.62 -1.54
CA LYS A 74 -13.51 -34.29 -2.76
C LYS A 74 -12.43 -34.50 -3.82
N ILE A 75 -11.30 -33.79 -3.73
CA ILE A 75 -10.17 -33.95 -4.64
C ILE A 75 -9.41 -35.20 -4.17
N VAL A 76 -9.46 -36.27 -4.98
CA VAL A 76 -9.00 -37.64 -4.64
C VAL A 76 -7.52 -37.72 -4.25
N ASP A 77 -6.72 -36.71 -4.58
CA ASP A 77 -5.37 -36.53 -4.06
C ASP A 77 -5.40 -35.52 -2.91
N GLU A 78 -5.30 -36.03 -1.68
CA GLU A 78 -5.09 -35.24 -0.47
C GLU A 78 -3.82 -34.38 -0.63
N ASN A 79 -3.95 -33.17 -1.17
CA ASN A 79 -2.83 -32.25 -1.25
C ASN A 79 -2.60 -31.70 0.16
N GLN A 80 -1.82 -32.43 0.96
CA GLN A 80 -1.45 -32.07 2.33
C GLN A 80 -0.94 -30.64 2.43
N LYS A 81 -0.36 -30.08 1.35
CA LYS A 81 0.05 -28.67 1.28
C LYS A 81 -1.14 -27.72 1.23
N VAL A 82 -2.18 -28.00 0.43
CA VAL A 82 -3.42 -27.20 0.38
C VAL A 82 -4.14 -27.25 1.72
N ASN A 83 -4.29 -28.43 2.31
CA ASN A 83 -4.91 -28.58 3.64
C ASN A 83 -4.15 -27.79 4.71
N LYS A 84 -2.82 -27.84 4.69
CA LYS A 84 -2.00 -27.05 5.60
C LYS A 84 -2.17 -25.55 5.38
N ALA A 85 -2.20 -25.08 4.13
CA ALA A 85 -2.40 -23.67 3.81
C ALA A 85 -3.79 -23.17 4.23
N ILE A 86 -4.84 -23.98 4.06
CA ILE A 86 -6.20 -23.65 4.54
C ILE A 86 -6.23 -23.54 6.05
N LEU A 87 -5.61 -24.50 6.77
CA LEU A 87 -5.54 -24.45 8.23
C LEU A 87 -4.76 -23.24 8.75
N GLU A 88 -3.64 -22.89 8.11
CA GLU A 88 -2.87 -21.68 8.41
C GLU A 88 -3.72 -20.42 8.19
N LEU A 89 -4.44 -20.34 7.07
CA LEU A 89 -5.32 -19.22 6.77
C LEU A 89 -6.47 -19.10 7.79
N GLU A 90 -7.13 -20.20 8.11
CA GLU A 90 -8.21 -20.24 9.11
C GLU A 90 -7.73 -19.81 10.50
N GLN A 91 -6.55 -20.25 10.92
CA GLN A 91 -5.94 -19.84 12.19
C GLN A 91 -5.66 -18.33 12.22
N LEU A 92 -5.18 -17.77 11.12
CA LEU A 92 -4.95 -16.34 10.99
C LEU A 92 -6.26 -15.54 11.07
N PHE A 93 -7.33 -16.00 10.40
CA PHE A 93 -8.66 -15.37 10.51
C PHE A 93 -9.21 -15.46 11.93
N SER A 94 -9.08 -16.62 12.58
CA SER A 94 -9.51 -16.80 13.97
C SER A 94 -8.78 -15.84 14.92
N GLY A 95 -7.45 -15.72 14.79
CA GLY A 95 -6.65 -14.77 15.54
C GLY A 95 -7.06 -13.31 15.28
N PHE A 96 -7.25 -12.93 14.01
CA PHE A 96 -7.75 -11.60 13.65
C PHE A 96 -9.12 -11.32 14.29
N TYR A 97 -10.03 -12.29 14.26
CA TYR A 97 -11.38 -12.17 14.82
C TYR A 97 -11.40 -11.98 16.33
N VAL A 98 -10.52 -12.70 17.06
CA VAL A 98 -10.33 -12.48 18.49
C VAL A 98 -9.92 -11.03 18.73
N MET A 99 -8.91 -10.53 18.00
CA MET A 99 -8.40 -9.17 18.19
C MET A 99 -9.47 -8.09 17.94
N ILE A 100 -10.27 -8.20 16.88
CA ILE A 100 -11.33 -7.22 16.61
C ILE A 100 -12.59 -7.40 17.47
N GLY A 101 -12.66 -8.51 18.24
CA GLY A 101 -13.70 -8.77 19.22
C GLY A 101 -13.38 -8.20 20.60
N GLU A 102 -12.13 -7.79 20.84
CA GLU A 102 -11.73 -7.13 22.07
C GLU A 102 -12.31 -5.70 22.17
N LEU A 103 -12.36 -5.16 23.39
CA LEU A 103 -12.79 -3.77 23.60
C LEU A 103 -11.80 -2.78 22.96
N GLU A 104 -10.51 -3.11 23.06
CA GLU A 104 -9.40 -2.31 22.53
C GLU A 104 -8.67 -3.13 21.46
N VAL A 105 -8.66 -2.62 20.23
CA VAL A 105 -8.01 -3.25 19.08
C VAL A 105 -6.70 -2.53 18.82
N ASP A 106 -5.59 -3.23 19.07
CA ASP A 106 -4.24 -2.68 18.92
C ASP A 106 -3.65 -2.88 17.51
N HIS A 107 -2.48 -2.29 17.29
CA HIS A 107 -1.75 -2.30 16.02
C HIS A 107 -1.40 -3.70 15.47
N SER A 108 -1.48 -4.77 16.26
CA SER A 108 -1.18 -6.14 15.81
C SER A 108 -2.12 -6.64 14.70
N VAL A 109 -3.32 -6.05 14.56
CA VAL A 109 -4.25 -6.37 13.45
C VAL A 109 -3.67 -6.05 12.08
N LEU A 110 -2.70 -5.12 12.00
CA LEU A 110 -1.97 -4.84 10.75
C LEU A 110 -1.06 -6.00 10.36
N GLU A 111 -0.45 -6.67 11.33
CA GLU A 111 0.39 -7.83 11.05
C GLU A 111 -0.47 -9.02 10.60
N TYR A 112 -1.61 -9.26 11.24
CA TYR A 112 -2.56 -10.26 10.75
C TYR A 112 -3.06 -9.93 9.33
N ARG A 113 -3.35 -8.67 9.00
CA ARG A 113 -3.70 -8.29 7.62
C ARG A 113 -2.63 -8.75 6.62
N ARG A 114 -1.36 -8.48 6.93
CA ARG A 114 -0.23 -8.86 6.07
C ARG A 114 -0.07 -10.38 5.96
N GLU A 115 -0.17 -11.10 7.07
CA GLU A 115 -0.01 -12.55 7.08
C GLU A 115 -1.17 -13.27 6.38
N ILE A 116 -2.40 -12.77 6.51
CA ILE A 116 -3.57 -13.29 5.77
C ILE A 116 -3.38 -13.06 4.27
N ASP A 117 -2.94 -11.88 3.84
CA ASP A 117 -2.65 -11.60 2.43
C ASP A 117 -1.56 -12.53 1.87
N LYS A 118 -0.48 -12.76 2.63
CA LYS A 118 0.57 -13.74 2.26
C LYS A 118 0.03 -15.16 2.19
N SER A 119 -0.82 -15.55 3.14
CA SER A 119 -1.37 -16.90 3.20
C SER A 119 -2.33 -17.18 2.03
N PHE A 120 -3.13 -16.18 1.62
CA PHE A 120 -3.88 -16.25 0.37
C PHE A 120 -2.95 -16.47 -0.83
N MET A 121 -1.84 -15.72 -0.94
CA MET A 121 -0.89 -15.91 -2.04
C MET A 121 -0.32 -17.33 -2.08
N LYS A 122 0.06 -17.89 -0.92
CA LYS A 122 0.52 -19.29 -0.82
C LYS A 122 -0.56 -20.28 -1.28
N LEU A 123 -1.80 -20.08 -0.86
CA LEU A 123 -2.93 -20.92 -1.26
C LEU A 123 -3.12 -20.90 -2.79
N PHE A 124 -3.01 -19.71 -3.40
CA PHE A 124 -3.05 -19.56 -4.86
C PHE A 124 -1.86 -20.20 -5.55
N GLU A 125 -0.64 -20.09 -5.00
CA GLU A 125 0.57 -20.74 -5.52
C GLU A 125 0.46 -22.27 -5.50
N ILE A 126 -0.08 -22.86 -4.45
CA ILE A 126 -0.24 -24.32 -4.37
C ILE A 126 -1.29 -24.82 -5.38
N ASN A 127 -2.33 -24.02 -5.66
CA ASN A 127 -3.28 -24.30 -6.74
C ASN A 127 -2.67 -24.19 -8.15
N GLN A 128 -1.48 -23.59 -8.33
CA GLN A 128 -0.80 -23.48 -9.63
C GLN A 128 -0.19 -24.81 -10.11
N ASP A 129 0.27 -25.69 -9.21
CA ASP A 129 0.93 -26.96 -9.55
C ASP A 129 -0.06 -28.03 -10.09
N ASN A 130 -1.37 -27.83 -9.94
CA ASN A 130 -2.40 -28.85 -10.18
C ASN A 130 -3.37 -28.57 -11.36
N SER A 131 -3.20 -27.50 -12.15
CA SER A 131 -4.23 -27.07 -13.14
C SER A 131 -3.81 -27.19 -14.61
N GLU A 132 -3.95 -28.38 -15.20
CA GLU A 132 -3.90 -28.60 -16.67
C GLU A 132 -5.22 -28.24 -17.39
N CYS A 133 -6.17 -27.58 -16.73
CA CYS A 133 -7.53 -27.33 -17.29
C CYS A 133 -7.70 -25.89 -17.85
N PRO A 134 -8.22 -25.70 -19.07
CA PRO A 134 -8.37 -24.38 -19.74
C PRO A 134 -9.15 -23.32 -18.95
N LEU A 135 -10.13 -23.72 -18.15
CA LEU A 135 -10.92 -22.80 -17.31
C LEU A 135 -10.12 -22.27 -16.11
N GLY A 136 -9.23 -23.09 -15.53
CA GLY A 136 -8.32 -22.67 -14.47
C GLY A 136 -7.28 -21.68 -14.99
N ILE A 137 -6.77 -21.90 -16.21
CA ILE A 137 -5.84 -20.97 -16.89
C ILE A 137 -6.50 -19.61 -17.14
N LEU A 138 -7.77 -19.59 -17.56
CA LEU A 138 -8.51 -18.35 -17.80
C LEU A 138 -8.79 -17.58 -16.49
N HIS A 139 -9.13 -18.29 -15.41
CA HIS A 139 -9.36 -17.68 -14.09
C HIS A 139 -8.07 -17.10 -13.51
N ASN A 140 -6.98 -17.88 -13.53
CA ASN A 140 -5.65 -17.46 -13.09
C ASN A 140 -5.14 -16.24 -13.84
N SER A 141 -5.36 -16.21 -15.15
CA SER A 141 -5.05 -15.05 -15.99
C SER A 141 -5.77 -13.78 -15.51
N ARG A 142 -7.07 -13.87 -15.18
CA ARG A 142 -7.85 -12.72 -14.70
C ARG A 142 -7.34 -12.19 -13.36
N VAL A 143 -6.99 -13.06 -12.42
CA VAL A 143 -6.47 -12.64 -11.11
C VAL A 143 -5.10 -11.95 -11.25
N GLN A 144 -4.21 -12.49 -12.09
CA GLN A 144 -2.90 -11.87 -12.35
C GLN A 144 -3.04 -10.47 -12.98
N ILE A 145 -3.97 -10.32 -13.94
CA ILE A 145 -4.26 -9.02 -14.56
C ILE A 145 -4.77 -8.00 -13.54
N LEU A 146 -5.58 -8.44 -12.56
CA LEU A 146 -6.10 -7.57 -11.49
C LEU A 146 -4.97 -7.13 -10.54
N ILE A 147 -4.13 -8.05 -10.07
CA ILE A 147 -2.98 -7.74 -9.22
C ILE A 147 -2.03 -6.78 -9.94
N ALA A 148 -1.71 -7.08 -11.20
CA ALA A 148 -0.85 -6.25 -12.01
C ALA A 148 -1.42 -4.83 -12.23
N GLY A 149 -2.76 -4.70 -12.33
CA GLY A 149 -3.43 -3.40 -12.37
C GLY A 149 -3.30 -2.61 -11.06
N GLU A 150 -3.35 -3.27 -9.90
CA GLU A 150 -3.09 -2.62 -8.60
C GLU A 150 -1.62 -2.21 -8.45
N VAL A 151 -0.68 -3.02 -8.96
CA VAL A 151 0.75 -2.66 -9.03
C VAL A 151 0.95 -1.42 -9.92
N ASP A 152 0.36 -1.39 -11.12
CA ASP A 152 0.41 -0.23 -12.02
C ASP A 152 -0.12 1.03 -11.33
N ARG A 153 -1.26 0.92 -10.63
CA ARG A 153 -1.86 2.03 -9.87
C ARG A 153 -0.96 2.52 -8.74
N SER A 154 -0.38 1.59 -7.97
CA SER A 154 0.52 1.92 -6.87
C SER A 154 1.79 2.60 -7.38
N GLN A 155 2.38 2.07 -8.46
CA GLN A 155 3.52 2.68 -9.15
C GLN A 155 3.19 4.08 -9.66
N GLU A 156 2.03 4.28 -10.29
CA GLU A 156 1.60 5.58 -10.76
C GLU A 156 1.45 6.60 -9.62
N ASN A 157 0.84 6.21 -8.51
CA ASN A 157 0.69 7.06 -7.34
C ASN A 157 2.05 7.50 -6.78
N PHE A 158 2.99 6.55 -6.64
CA PHE A 158 4.34 6.84 -6.16
C PHE A 158 5.11 7.78 -7.10
N ILE A 159 5.09 7.48 -8.39
CA ILE A 159 5.74 8.32 -9.41
C ILE A 159 5.16 9.74 -9.37
N ASN A 160 3.84 9.88 -9.30
CA ASN A 160 3.18 11.17 -9.18
C ASN A 160 3.58 11.92 -7.91
N ALA A 161 3.74 11.22 -6.77
CA ALA A 161 4.23 11.82 -5.53
C ALA A 161 5.66 12.38 -5.70
N VAL A 162 6.55 11.64 -6.36
CA VAL A 162 7.92 12.09 -6.64
C VAL A 162 7.92 13.30 -7.57
N PHE A 163 7.16 13.27 -8.67
CA PHE A 163 7.04 14.41 -9.58
C PHE A 163 6.48 15.66 -8.90
N ASN A 164 5.43 15.51 -8.08
CA ASN A 164 4.85 16.62 -7.33
C ASN A 164 5.84 17.21 -6.34
N THR A 165 6.61 16.37 -5.64
CA THR A 165 7.67 16.81 -4.72
C THR A 165 8.77 17.55 -5.47
N LYS A 166 9.17 17.05 -6.65
CA LYS A 166 10.16 17.71 -7.48
C LYS A 166 9.71 19.10 -7.90
N ARG A 167 8.49 19.22 -8.44
CA ARG A 167 7.90 20.51 -8.83
C ARG A 167 7.80 21.47 -7.64
N ALA A 168 7.34 21.01 -6.48
CA ALA A 168 7.26 21.84 -5.28
C ALA A 168 8.66 22.33 -4.84
N GLY A 169 9.69 21.51 -5.01
CA GLY A 169 11.07 21.88 -4.70
C GLY A 169 11.65 22.91 -5.67
N GLU A 170 11.32 22.81 -6.95
CA GLU A 170 11.66 23.79 -7.99
C GLU A 170 10.99 25.14 -7.69
N GLU A 171 9.69 25.13 -7.37
CA GLU A 171 8.92 26.31 -6.97
C GLU A 171 9.56 27.07 -5.79
N VAL A 172 9.96 26.35 -4.73
CA VAL A 172 10.67 26.94 -3.57
C VAL A 172 12.01 27.55 -3.97
N SER A 173 12.69 26.96 -4.96
CA SER A 173 14.02 27.37 -5.39
C SER A 173 13.99 28.59 -6.29
N GLU A 174 12.97 28.71 -7.14
CA GLU A 174 12.77 29.82 -8.09
C GLU A 174 12.09 31.04 -7.44
N ALA A 175 11.48 30.87 -6.26
CA ALA A 175 10.82 31.98 -5.59
C ALA A 175 11.80 33.06 -5.11
N ASP A 176 11.55 34.29 -5.56
CA ASP A 176 12.35 35.47 -5.23
C ASP A 176 11.84 36.25 -4.01
N ARG A 177 10.54 36.14 -3.70
CA ARG A 177 9.92 36.80 -2.56
C ARG A 177 9.81 35.85 -1.37
N THR A 178 10.27 36.29 -0.20
CA THR A 178 10.31 35.48 1.02
C THR A 178 8.94 34.96 1.48
N ASP A 179 7.89 35.75 1.32
CA ASP A 179 6.52 35.32 1.68
C ASP A 179 6.03 34.16 0.80
N HIS A 180 6.43 34.14 -0.48
CA HIS A 180 6.10 33.04 -1.40
C HIS A 180 6.88 31.76 -1.05
N VAL A 181 8.15 31.91 -0.67
CA VAL A 181 8.99 30.79 -0.22
C VAL A 181 8.37 30.09 1.00
N ASN A 182 7.83 30.85 1.96
CA ASN A 182 7.24 30.29 3.18
C ASN A 182 6.02 29.38 2.89
N ASN A 183 5.13 29.84 2.00
CA ASN A 183 3.96 29.05 1.59
C ASN A 183 4.36 27.79 0.81
N GLN A 184 5.32 27.90 -0.10
CA GLN A 184 5.77 26.77 -0.93
C GLN A 184 6.55 25.72 -0.12
N ILE A 185 7.27 26.11 0.94
CA ILE A 185 7.97 25.16 1.82
C ILE A 185 7.00 24.19 2.49
N ASN A 186 5.82 24.65 2.91
CA ASN A 186 4.83 23.77 3.53
C ASN A 186 4.31 22.74 2.53
N THR A 187 4.03 23.15 1.28
CA THR A 187 3.66 22.26 0.18
C THR A 187 4.75 21.23 -0.11
N LEU A 188 6.02 21.67 -0.10
CA LEU A 188 7.15 20.78 -0.29
C LEU A 188 7.24 19.74 0.83
N ILE A 189 7.17 20.15 2.10
CA ILE A 189 7.23 19.20 3.24
C ILE A 189 6.09 18.18 3.15
N TYR A 190 4.88 18.63 2.83
CA TYR A 190 3.72 17.73 2.66
C TYR A 190 3.94 16.70 1.55
N SER A 191 4.30 17.16 0.34
CA SER A 191 4.55 16.27 -0.81
C SER A 191 5.70 15.29 -0.56
N THR A 192 6.75 15.75 0.12
CA THR A 192 7.86 14.89 0.56
C THR A 192 7.38 13.77 1.49
N GLY A 193 6.42 14.08 2.37
CA GLY A 193 5.75 13.09 3.21
C GLY A 193 5.05 12.00 2.39
N SER A 194 4.36 12.37 1.31
CA SER A 194 3.70 11.41 0.42
C SER A 194 4.67 10.44 -0.26
N VAL A 195 5.89 10.89 -0.60
CA VAL A 195 6.94 10.01 -1.16
C VAL A 195 7.44 9.00 -0.12
N MET A 196 7.44 9.35 1.16
CA MET A 196 7.94 8.48 2.24
C MET A 196 6.89 7.53 2.80
N ASN A 197 5.65 7.56 2.30
CA ASN A 197 4.61 6.65 2.75
C ASN A 197 4.95 5.20 2.37
N PRO A 198 4.53 4.20 3.18
CA PRO A 198 4.63 2.81 2.80
C PRO A 198 3.92 2.57 1.46
N VAL A 199 4.54 1.74 0.63
CA VAL A 199 3.96 1.29 -0.64
C VAL A 199 3.76 -0.21 -0.56
N ASP A 200 2.54 -0.67 -0.86
CA ASP A 200 2.16 -2.08 -0.74
C ASP A 200 2.90 -3.02 -1.72
N TYR A 201 3.50 -2.46 -2.77
CA TYR A 201 4.16 -3.20 -3.83
C TYR A 201 5.60 -2.70 -4.05
N PRO A 202 6.53 -3.60 -4.39
CA PRO A 202 7.90 -3.22 -4.69
C PRO A 202 7.96 -2.37 -5.97
N ILE A 203 8.48 -1.15 -5.85
CA ILE A 203 8.75 -0.25 -6.97
C ILE A 203 10.25 -0.07 -7.12
N ASP A 204 10.73 -0.08 -8.36
CA ASP A 204 12.13 0.18 -8.68
C ASP A 204 12.58 1.53 -8.11
N GLN A 205 13.79 1.57 -7.54
CA GLN A 205 14.41 2.79 -6.99
C GLN A 205 13.64 3.46 -5.84
N MET A 206 12.61 2.80 -5.28
CA MET A 206 11.82 3.34 -4.16
C MET A 206 12.70 3.76 -2.98
N THR A 207 13.65 2.91 -2.57
CA THR A 207 14.58 3.20 -1.48
C THR A 207 15.41 4.46 -1.74
N GLU A 208 15.87 4.67 -2.97
CA GLU A 208 16.65 5.84 -3.36
C GLU A 208 15.78 7.11 -3.30
N CYS A 209 14.55 7.04 -3.82
CA CYS A 209 13.57 8.12 -3.70
C CYS A 209 13.25 8.46 -2.23
N HIS A 210 13.08 7.47 -1.35
CA HIS A 210 12.86 7.70 0.08
C HIS A 210 14.05 8.44 0.72
N GLU A 211 15.28 8.05 0.40
CA GLU A 211 16.48 8.72 0.91
C GLU A 211 16.62 10.15 0.40
N VAL A 212 16.29 10.41 -0.87
CA VAL A 212 16.23 11.77 -1.42
C VAL A 212 15.14 12.58 -0.71
N ALA A 213 13.94 12.03 -0.53
CA ALA A 213 12.84 12.67 0.19
C ALA A 213 13.23 13.05 1.63
N LYS A 214 13.88 12.16 2.38
CA LYS A 214 14.40 12.49 3.73
C LYS A 214 15.35 13.69 3.71
N LYS A 215 16.26 13.75 2.74
CA LYS A 215 17.20 14.88 2.58
C LYS A 215 16.48 16.18 2.21
N ILE A 216 15.47 16.11 1.34
CA ILE A 216 14.62 17.26 0.99
C ILE A 216 13.92 17.80 2.23
N ASN A 217 13.29 16.94 3.02
CA ASN A 217 12.56 17.35 4.23
C ASN A 217 13.49 18.05 5.24
N ALA A 218 14.69 17.50 5.46
CA ALA A 218 15.70 18.12 6.32
C ALA A 218 16.17 19.49 5.78
N ALA A 219 16.40 19.60 4.47
CA ALA A 219 16.80 20.85 3.82
C ALA A 219 15.68 21.91 3.86
N ALA A 220 14.44 21.52 3.61
CA ALA A 220 13.26 22.39 3.68
C ALA A 220 13.06 22.94 5.10
N THR A 221 13.24 22.09 6.12
CA THR A 221 13.19 22.51 7.53
C THR A 221 14.29 23.52 7.86
N LYS A 222 15.53 23.30 7.37
CA LYS A 222 16.65 24.23 7.55
C LYS A 222 16.40 25.56 6.84
N LEU A 223 15.81 25.54 5.65
CA LEU A 223 15.43 26.74 4.91
C LEU A 223 14.36 27.52 5.66
N ARG A 224 13.29 26.87 6.13
CA ARG A 224 12.24 27.47 6.96
C ARG A 224 12.81 28.20 8.17
N ASN A 225 13.70 27.54 8.92
CA ASN A 225 14.34 28.13 10.10
C ASN A 225 15.21 29.35 9.75
N SER A 226 15.84 29.34 8.57
CA SER A 226 16.66 30.49 8.11
C SER A 226 15.79 31.64 7.65
N LEU A 227 14.63 31.35 7.04
CA LEU A 227 13.65 32.32 6.61
C LEU A 227 13.01 33.04 7.80
N SER A 228 12.58 32.30 8.83
CA SER A 228 12.03 32.89 10.06
C SER A 228 13.02 33.81 10.77
N LYS A 229 14.32 33.46 10.79
CA LYS A 229 15.38 34.33 11.35
C LYS A 229 15.57 35.61 10.53
N PHE A 230 15.53 35.49 9.20
CA PHE A 230 15.60 36.66 8.32
C PHE A 230 14.39 37.58 8.54
N GLU A 231 13.17 37.05 8.56
CA GLU A 231 11.95 37.82 8.80
C GLU A 231 11.98 38.55 10.15
N ALA A 232 12.44 37.90 11.22
CA ALA A 232 12.63 38.55 12.52
C ALA A 232 13.63 39.72 12.46
N SER A 233 14.75 39.53 11.75
CA SER A 233 15.78 40.57 11.62
C SER A 233 15.31 41.83 10.87
N LEU A 234 14.29 41.72 10.01
CA LEU A 234 13.70 42.88 9.34
C LEU A 234 13.02 43.84 10.33
N ASN A 235 12.55 43.33 11.47
CA ASN A 235 11.91 44.12 12.52
C ASN A 235 12.92 44.60 13.58
N GLU A 236 13.93 43.79 13.89
CA GLU A 236 14.88 44.07 14.99
C GLU A 236 16.13 44.84 14.56
N ASN A 237 16.77 44.41 13.45
CA ASN A 237 18.03 44.98 12.96
C ASN A 237 18.14 44.87 11.42
N PRO A 238 17.35 45.68 10.68
CA PRO A 238 17.19 45.52 9.23
C PRO A 238 18.43 45.86 8.41
N ILE A 239 19.38 46.64 8.95
CA ILE A 239 20.57 47.09 8.21
C ILE A 239 21.79 46.21 8.53
N GLY A 240 21.93 45.74 9.78
CA GLY A 240 23.08 44.94 10.20
C GLY A 240 22.98 43.47 9.80
N ASP A 241 21.98 42.77 10.35
CA ASP A 241 21.94 41.30 10.29
C ASP A 241 21.16 40.75 9.09
N ALA A 242 20.15 41.49 8.62
CA ALA A 242 19.25 41.05 7.55
C ALA A 242 19.99 40.68 6.23
N PRO A 243 21.00 41.44 5.74
CA PRO A 243 21.71 41.07 4.51
C PRO A 243 22.43 39.72 4.60
N ASN A 244 23.03 39.41 5.75
CA ASN A 244 23.74 38.14 5.95
C ASN A 244 22.76 36.96 6.08
N LEU A 245 21.64 37.17 6.76
CA LEU A 245 20.57 36.18 6.88
C LEU A 245 19.91 35.90 5.52
N PHE A 246 19.69 36.93 4.70
CA PHE A 246 19.17 36.77 3.34
C PHE A 246 20.10 35.92 2.45
N LYS A 247 21.42 36.18 2.49
CA LYS A 247 22.41 35.35 1.79
C LYS A 247 22.33 33.89 2.22
N LYS A 248 22.11 33.62 3.52
CA LYS A 248 21.93 32.27 4.06
C LYS A 248 20.65 31.59 3.55
N VAL A 249 19.54 32.34 3.45
CA VAL A 249 18.29 31.86 2.83
C VAL A 249 18.55 31.44 1.38
N LYS A 250 19.15 32.30 0.55
CA LYS A 250 19.45 32.00 -0.85
C LYS A 250 20.41 30.81 -1.01
N LEU A 251 21.40 30.66 -0.13
CA LEU A 251 22.30 29.50 -0.13
C LEU A 251 21.56 28.19 0.20
N ASN A 252 20.63 28.23 1.15
CA ASN A 252 19.80 27.07 1.47
C ASN A 252 18.81 26.75 0.33
N GLN A 253 18.22 27.75 -0.34
CA GLN A 253 17.39 27.52 -1.53
C GLN A 253 18.17 26.81 -2.64
N LYS A 254 19.40 27.28 -2.94
CA LYS A 254 20.27 26.64 -3.92
C LYS A 254 20.66 25.21 -3.54
N SER A 255 20.93 24.96 -2.25
CA SER A 255 21.21 23.61 -1.76
C SER A 255 20.00 22.69 -1.89
N LEU A 256 18.80 23.20 -1.65
CA LEU A 256 17.56 22.45 -1.79
C LEU A 256 17.32 22.03 -3.24
N TYR A 257 17.48 22.94 -4.19
CA TYR A 257 17.37 22.65 -5.63
C TYR A 257 18.27 21.49 -6.07
N SER A 258 19.52 21.47 -5.59
CA SER A 258 20.48 20.39 -5.89
C SER A 258 19.99 19.02 -5.41
N ILE A 259 19.40 18.97 -4.21
CA ILE A 259 18.86 17.73 -3.65
C ILE A 259 17.61 17.30 -4.42
N VAL A 260 16.70 18.24 -4.72
CA VAL A 260 15.49 17.97 -5.51
C VAL A 260 15.83 17.43 -6.90
N SER A 261 16.88 17.96 -7.52
CA SER A 261 17.38 17.49 -8.82
C SER A 261 18.02 16.11 -8.78
N SER A 262 18.26 15.54 -7.60
CA SER A 262 18.90 14.23 -7.42
C SER A 262 17.93 13.04 -7.37
N PHE A 263 16.61 13.29 -7.50
CA PHE A 263 15.65 12.19 -7.68
C PHE A 263 16.04 11.34 -8.90
N PRO A 264 15.99 10.00 -8.78
CA PRO A 264 16.33 9.12 -9.88
C PRO A 264 15.25 9.17 -10.97
N ALA A 265 15.61 8.74 -12.18
CA ALA A 265 14.70 8.69 -13.31
C ALA A 265 13.74 7.51 -13.16
N LEU A 266 12.45 7.81 -12.96
CA LEU A 266 11.40 6.81 -12.82
C LEU A 266 10.70 6.55 -14.15
N TYR A 267 10.41 5.28 -14.41
CA TYR A 267 9.71 4.85 -15.62
C TYR A 267 8.47 4.05 -15.23
N LYS A 268 7.36 4.30 -15.94
CA LYS A 268 6.16 3.48 -15.81
C LYS A 268 6.39 2.16 -16.56
N LYS A 269 6.15 1.06 -15.86
CA LYS A 269 5.95 -0.26 -16.47
C LYS A 269 4.46 -0.46 -16.70
N ASN A 270 4.10 -1.36 -17.61
CA ASN A 270 2.71 -1.73 -17.85
C ASN A 270 2.53 -3.19 -17.45
N HIS A 271 2.54 -3.41 -16.13
CA HIS A 271 2.47 -4.74 -15.54
C HIS A 271 1.19 -5.45 -15.97
N LYS A 272 0.08 -4.70 -16.10
CA LYS A 272 -1.18 -5.24 -16.61
C LYS A 272 -1.06 -5.77 -18.03
N MET A 273 -0.39 -5.05 -18.93
CA MET A 273 -0.19 -5.52 -20.30
C MET A 273 0.71 -6.75 -20.34
N GLU A 274 1.81 -6.77 -19.58
CA GLU A 274 2.68 -7.95 -19.47
C GLU A 274 1.91 -9.17 -18.95
N ALA A 275 1.03 -8.98 -17.96
CA ALA A 275 0.17 -10.04 -17.44
C ALA A 275 -0.84 -10.53 -18.50
N ILE A 276 -1.42 -9.63 -19.29
CA ILE A 276 -2.31 -9.99 -20.41
C ILE A 276 -1.55 -10.79 -21.47
N GLU A 277 -0.39 -10.33 -21.90
CA GLU A 277 0.43 -11.01 -22.92
C GLU A 277 0.85 -12.40 -22.46
N LYS A 278 1.30 -12.54 -21.21
CA LYS A 278 1.64 -13.83 -20.61
C LYS A 278 0.42 -14.75 -20.53
N SER A 279 -0.75 -14.20 -20.18
CA SER A 279 -2.01 -14.95 -20.15
C SER A 279 -2.38 -15.48 -21.54
N VAL A 280 -2.27 -14.64 -22.57
CA VAL A 280 -2.53 -15.02 -23.97
C VAL A 280 -1.57 -16.11 -24.42
N GLN A 281 -0.29 -15.99 -24.10
CA GLN A 281 0.70 -17.01 -24.44
C GLN A 281 0.41 -18.35 -23.76
N ASN A 282 0.01 -18.34 -22.49
CA ASN A 282 -0.36 -19.54 -21.76
C ASN A 282 -1.59 -20.22 -22.36
N MET A 283 -2.60 -19.44 -22.78
CA MET A 283 -3.77 -19.98 -23.49
C MET A 283 -3.45 -20.53 -24.87
N ALA A 284 -2.48 -19.95 -25.57
CA ALA A 284 -2.06 -20.40 -26.90
C ALA A 284 -1.20 -21.68 -26.88
N ASN A 285 -0.62 -22.02 -25.73
CA ASN A 285 0.23 -23.20 -25.53
C ASN A 285 -0.54 -24.43 -24.98
N CYS A 286 -1.87 -24.32 -24.83
CA CYS A 286 -2.79 -25.40 -24.47
C CYS A 286 -3.54 -25.92 -25.70
#